data_AF-A0A3D2W7Q5-F1
#
_entry.id   AF-A0A3D2W7Q5-F1
#
_cell.length_a   1.000
_cell.length_b   1.000
_cell.length_c   1.000
_cell.angle_alpha   90.00
_cell.angle_beta   90.00
_cell.angle_gamma   90.00
#
_symmetry.space_group_name_H-M   'P 1'
#
loop_
_entity.id
_entity.type
_entity.pdbx_description
1 polymer ?
#
loop_
_entity_poly.entity_id
_entity_poly.type
_entity_poly.pdbx_seq_one_letter_code
_entity_poly.pdbx_strand_id
1 'polypeptide(L)'
;MKKLTVWMLTLLLLSGCAVSEHPDGYEQIAEGKDFADQLPEEDLRRPERVIDSAEDFRTILDWMAFYRISDTVWFDVDKTYAEELFNPYTAFQKAYTSADPADVYAAHIDDTYYSDYRIVGISYSMSRDIASAPPEEITDTPVVPSFDYRKDGDYIYREDPEKQAVRCENGEQLYYLLMNGYTPVPEKGSTAEKLYAEAQSILHQIIRNDMSDFEKIKAVYDWLTTEVVYDSQTAYSSDTYLVKEQAYYAEGVFLNRCAVCDGKAKAYAILLNMLGIPCYRTTGVSEAGDHAWNMVQLDGKWYISCATYGQKNAEKTLGRILPDYSILLADRDTAYGDEWGYTAQKHADIASLLETEPYDVYGAMSEDGISRKAEDTADVRKLLEYAEQTSEREYKAEFIYTGNEPEDFEKKLIVYLETLDDVQAVPVKSSQGNAYAVICMKEGK
;
A
#
# COMPACT_ATOMS: atom_id res chain seq x y z
N MET A 1 63.74 -8.37 -38.37
CA MET A 1 62.77 -9.42 -38.70
C MET A 1 62.11 -9.85 -37.39
N LYS A 2 60.82 -9.55 -37.26
CA LYS A 2 60.06 -9.56 -36.00
C LYS A 2 59.61 -10.98 -35.65
N LYS A 3 59.61 -11.27 -34.35
CA LYS A 3 59.16 -12.52 -33.72
C LYS A 3 57.70 -12.82 -34.09
N LEU A 4 57.45 -14.04 -34.57
CA LEU A 4 56.11 -14.65 -34.59
C LEU A 4 55.82 -15.12 -33.17
N THR A 5 54.80 -14.54 -32.53
CA THR A 5 54.20 -15.11 -31.31
C THR A 5 52.84 -15.66 -31.73
N VAL A 6 52.73 -16.97 -31.83
CA VAL A 6 51.47 -17.68 -32.05
C VAL A 6 50.72 -17.70 -30.72
N TRP A 7 49.51 -17.16 -30.72
CA TRP A 7 48.58 -17.27 -29.61
C TRP A 7 48.04 -18.70 -29.56
N MET A 8 48.37 -19.45 -28.52
CA MET A 8 47.71 -20.71 -28.23
C MET A 8 46.51 -20.40 -27.34
N LEU A 9 45.32 -20.53 -27.92
CA LEU A 9 44.04 -20.56 -27.22
C LEU A 9 44.10 -21.69 -26.18
N THR A 10 44.12 -21.34 -24.89
CA THR A 10 43.79 -22.29 -23.84
C THR A 10 42.27 -22.27 -23.69
N LEU A 11 41.63 -23.36 -24.13
CA LEU A 11 40.25 -23.67 -23.80
C LEU A 11 40.08 -23.58 -22.27
N LEU A 12 39.31 -22.61 -21.80
CA LEU A 12 38.70 -22.66 -20.46
C LEU A 12 37.63 -23.75 -20.53
N LEU A 13 37.97 -24.94 -20.03
CA LEU A 13 36.98 -25.95 -19.70
C LEU A 13 36.15 -25.40 -18.54
N LEU A 14 34.90 -25.05 -18.88
CA LEU A 14 33.80 -24.93 -17.93
C LEU A 14 33.66 -26.28 -17.19
N SER A 15 33.99 -26.29 -15.92
CA SER A 15 33.51 -27.27 -14.95
C SER A 15 33.16 -26.54 -13.66
N GLY A 16 32.11 -25.70 -13.73
CA GLY A 16 31.44 -25.19 -12.53
C GLY A 16 30.39 -26.20 -12.11
N CYS A 17 30.77 -27.21 -11.33
CA CYS A 17 29.85 -28.05 -10.57
C CYS A 17 30.37 -28.10 -9.12
N ALA A 18 29.47 -27.69 -8.23
CA ALA A 18 29.45 -27.65 -6.78
C ALA A 18 30.51 -28.47 -5.99
N VAL A 19 30.94 -27.87 -4.88
CA VAL A 19 31.19 -28.61 -3.64
C VAL A 19 30.57 -27.81 -2.50
N SER A 20 29.32 -28.12 -2.13
CA SER A 20 28.80 -27.77 -0.81
C SER A 20 29.39 -28.75 0.18
N GLU A 21 30.35 -28.30 0.99
CA GLU A 21 30.90 -29.12 2.08
C GLU A 21 29.87 -29.18 3.21
N HIS A 22 28.96 -30.15 3.12
CA HIS A 22 28.11 -30.53 4.23
C HIS A 22 28.89 -31.41 5.22
N PRO A 23 28.64 -31.29 6.52
CA PRO A 23 29.30 -32.10 7.53
C PRO A 23 28.87 -33.57 7.50
N ASP A 24 29.67 -34.44 8.12
CA ASP A 24 29.43 -35.88 8.20
C ASP A 24 28.02 -36.18 8.79
N GLY A 25 27.22 -36.98 8.07
CA GLY A 25 25.86 -37.34 8.48
C GLY A 25 24.76 -36.45 7.88
N TYR A 26 25.13 -35.43 7.09
CA TYR A 26 24.17 -34.60 6.37
C TYR A 26 23.19 -35.42 5.54
N GLU A 27 23.67 -36.35 4.71
CA GLU A 27 22.79 -37.13 3.83
C GLU A 27 21.76 -37.94 4.62
N GLN A 28 22.15 -38.44 5.81
CA GLN A 28 21.26 -39.18 6.68
C GLN A 28 20.15 -38.29 7.28
N ILE A 29 20.47 -37.03 7.59
CA ILE A 29 19.47 -36.07 8.09
C ILE A 29 18.61 -35.54 6.94
N ALA A 30 19.19 -35.30 5.78
CA ALA A 30 18.50 -34.82 4.59
C ALA A 30 17.57 -35.89 3.98
N GLU A 31 17.87 -37.17 4.19
CA GLU A 31 17.02 -38.27 3.75
C GLU A 31 15.61 -38.18 4.37
N GLY A 32 14.59 -38.15 3.51
CA GLY A 32 13.19 -38.06 3.94
C GLY A 32 12.69 -36.66 4.28
N LYS A 33 13.48 -35.61 3.99
CA LYS A 33 13.05 -34.21 4.04
C LYS A 33 12.70 -33.71 2.64
N ASP A 34 11.57 -33.03 2.53
CA ASP A 34 11.15 -32.39 1.28
C ASP A 34 11.85 -31.04 1.13
N PHE A 35 12.85 -30.98 0.25
CA PHE A 35 13.58 -29.74 -0.05
C PHE A 35 12.89 -28.96 -1.17
N ALA A 36 13.11 -27.64 -1.20
CA ALA A 36 12.47 -26.77 -2.20
C ALA A 36 12.74 -27.18 -3.65
N ASP A 37 13.92 -27.74 -3.96
CA ASP A 37 14.27 -28.24 -5.30
C ASP A 37 13.48 -29.48 -5.73
N GLN A 38 12.74 -30.11 -4.83
CA GLN A 38 11.90 -31.28 -5.06
C GLN A 38 10.42 -30.93 -5.27
N LEU A 39 9.99 -29.72 -4.92
CA LEU A 39 8.63 -29.25 -5.13
C LEU A 39 8.34 -29.02 -6.62
N PRO A 40 7.09 -29.12 -7.10
CA PRO A 40 6.78 -28.84 -8.49
C PRO A 40 7.16 -27.40 -8.88
N GLU A 41 7.53 -27.22 -10.14
CA GLU A 41 7.69 -25.88 -10.72
C GLU A 41 6.29 -25.36 -11.09
N GLU A 42 6.00 -24.14 -10.67
CA GLU A 42 4.72 -23.46 -10.86
C GLU A 42 4.94 -22.20 -11.72
N ASP A 43 3.92 -21.35 -11.85
CA ASP A 43 4.02 -20.11 -12.65
C ASP A 43 5.10 -19.13 -12.14
N LEU A 44 5.23 -18.97 -10.81
CA LEU A 44 6.30 -18.18 -10.19
C LEU A 44 7.56 -19.03 -10.06
N ARG A 45 8.71 -18.39 -10.29
CA ARG A 45 10.01 -19.04 -10.11
C ARG A 45 10.10 -19.63 -8.70
N ARG A 46 10.28 -20.94 -8.65
CA ARG A 46 10.51 -21.69 -7.42
C ARG A 46 11.81 -21.22 -6.75
N PRO A 47 11.84 -21.07 -5.42
CA PRO A 47 13.05 -20.76 -4.68
C PRO A 47 14.14 -21.81 -4.90
N GLU A 48 15.39 -21.37 -4.80
CA GLU A 48 16.53 -22.28 -4.77
C GLU A 48 16.55 -23.07 -3.45
N ARG A 49 17.22 -24.22 -3.46
CA ARG A 49 17.41 -25.05 -2.25
C ARG A 49 18.25 -24.36 -1.18
N VAL A 50 19.18 -23.50 -1.60
CA VAL A 50 20.15 -22.83 -0.74
C VAL A 50 19.69 -21.40 -0.49
N ILE A 51 19.65 -21.00 0.77
CA ILE A 51 19.39 -19.63 1.22
C ILE A 51 20.73 -18.93 1.38
N ASP A 52 20.98 -17.90 0.58
CA ASP A 52 22.23 -17.13 0.63
C ASP A 52 22.06 -15.66 1.07
N SER A 53 20.82 -15.23 1.29
CA SER A 53 20.52 -13.85 1.64
C SER A 53 19.23 -13.69 2.44
N ALA A 54 19.04 -12.50 3.03
CA ALA A 54 17.79 -12.15 3.69
C ALA A 54 16.62 -12.04 2.69
N GLU A 55 16.92 -11.68 1.44
CA GLU A 55 15.94 -11.57 0.36
C GLU A 55 15.45 -12.95 -0.10
N ASP A 56 16.32 -13.95 -0.12
CA ASP A 56 15.92 -15.34 -0.35
C ASP A 56 14.94 -15.81 0.72
N PHE A 57 15.23 -15.56 2.01
CA PHE A 57 14.31 -15.89 3.10
C PHE A 57 12.93 -15.26 2.87
N ARG A 58 12.88 -13.96 2.55
CA ARG A 58 11.61 -13.25 2.30
C ARG A 58 10.88 -13.85 1.10
N THR A 59 11.59 -14.11 0.00
CA THR A 59 11.04 -14.68 -1.23
C THR A 59 10.50 -16.09 -1.01
N ILE A 60 11.18 -16.92 -0.23
CA ILE A 60 10.72 -18.26 0.15
C ILE A 60 9.42 -18.19 0.94
N LEU A 61 9.35 -17.31 1.93
CA LEU A 61 8.15 -17.10 2.74
C LEU A 61 6.97 -16.71 1.85
N ASP A 62 7.16 -15.70 1.00
CA ASP A 62 6.11 -15.22 0.10
C ASP A 62 5.69 -16.26 -0.93
N TRP A 63 6.64 -17.00 -1.49
CA TRP A 63 6.36 -18.07 -2.47
C TRP A 63 5.56 -19.21 -1.83
N MET A 64 5.98 -19.67 -0.65
CA MET A 64 5.26 -20.72 0.08
C MET A 64 3.85 -20.27 0.47
N ALA A 65 3.71 -19.02 0.93
CA ALA A 65 2.42 -18.42 1.26
C ALA A 65 1.52 -18.26 0.02
N PHE A 66 2.08 -17.82 -1.10
CA PHE A 66 1.38 -17.68 -2.38
C PHE A 66 0.79 -19.01 -2.84
N TYR A 67 1.56 -20.10 -2.79
CA TYR A 67 1.08 -21.44 -3.15
C TYR A 67 0.37 -22.18 -2.02
N ARG A 68 0.22 -21.55 -0.85
CA ARG A 68 -0.41 -22.12 0.36
C ARG A 68 0.21 -23.47 0.78
N ILE A 69 1.53 -23.58 0.68
CA ILE A 69 2.28 -24.77 1.08
C ILE A 69 2.35 -24.80 2.61
N SER A 70 1.60 -25.71 3.23
CA SER A 70 1.56 -25.87 4.69
C SER A 70 2.63 -26.81 5.25
N ASP A 71 3.07 -27.78 4.43
CA ASP A 71 4.06 -28.77 4.85
C ASP A 71 5.43 -28.12 5.08
N THR A 72 6.25 -28.74 5.92
CA THR A 72 7.61 -28.25 6.19
C THR A 72 8.49 -28.43 4.96
N VAL A 73 8.98 -27.32 4.42
CA VAL A 73 9.96 -27.29 3.32
C VAL A 73 11.33 -27.01 3.91
N TRP A 74 12.31 -27.81 3.49
CA TRP A 74 13.68 -27.75 4.02
C TRP A 74 14.62 -27.02 3.06
N PHE A 75 15.58 -26.33 3.65
CA PHE A 75 16.56 -25.50 2.95
C PHE A 75 17.94 -25.66 3.57
N ASP A 76 18.95 -25.57 2.71
CA ASP A 76 20.33 -25.38 3.14
C ASP A 76 20.60 -23.90 3.36
N VAL A 77 21.39 -23.54 4.36
CA VAL A 77 21.89 -22.16 4.54
C VAL A 77 23.31 -22.10 4.05
N ASP A 78 23.57 -21.18 3.13
CA ASP A 78 24.91 -20.95 2.59
C ASP A 78 25.91 -20.70 3.72
N LYS A 79 27.14 -21.18 3.52
CA LYS A 79 28.18 -21.08 4.54
C LYS A 79 28.58 -19.63 4.81
N THR A 80 28.75 -18.82 3.78
CA THR A 80 29.15 -17.41 3.94
C THR A 80 28.01 -16.62 4.57
N TYR A 81 26.78 -16.84 4.12
CA TYR A 81 25.64 -16.19 4.74
C TYR A 81 25.46 -16.59 6.22
N ALA A 82 25.64 -17.87 6.56
CA ALA A 82 25.58 -18.35 7.94
C ALA A 82 26.59 -17.66 8.88
N GLU A 83 27.74 -17.20 8.38
CA GLU A 83 28.74 -16.44 9.14
C GLU A 83 28.29 -15.00 9.46
N GLU A 84 27.35 -14.44 8.68
CA GLU A 84 26.76 -13.12 8.89
C GLU A 84 25.55 -13.17 9.85
N LEU A 85 24.93 -14.34 10.00
CA LEU A 85 23.75 -14.51 10.84
C LEU A 85 24.11 -14.52 12.32
N PHE A 86 23.33 -13.80 13.13
CA PHE A 86 23.35 -14.01 14.59
C PHE A 86 22.78 -15.39 14.95
N ASN A 87 21.62 -15.73 14.39
CA ASN A 87 21.03 -17.07 14.35
C ASN A 87 19.92 -17.10 13.26
N PRO A 88 19.55 -18.28 12.74
CA PRO A 88 18.55 -18.41 11.67
C PRO A 88 17.17 -17.91 12.09
N TYR A 89 16.76 -18.14 13.35
CA TYR A 89 15.48 -17.64 13.86
C TYR A 89 15.35 -16.11 13.74
N THR A 90 16.40 -15.37 14.08
CA THR A 90 16.41 -13.91 14.01
C THR A 90 16.38 -13.42 12.56
N ALA A 91 17.07 -14.12 11.65
CA ALA A 91 17.03 -13.83 10.22
C ALA A 91 15.62 -14.06 9.65
N PHE A 92 15.02 -15.21 9.99
CA PHE A 92 13.66 -15.55 9.64
C PHE A 92 12.65 -14.51 10.14
N GLN A 93 12.72 -14.09 11.40
CA GLN A 93 11.79 -13.09 11.95
C GLN A 93 11.89 -11.76 11.20
N LYS A 94 13.10 -11.30 10.87
CA LYS A 94 13.30 -10.08 10.08
C LYS A 94 12.71 -10.21 8.67
N ALA A 95 12.99 -11.31 7.99
CA ALA A 95 12.44 -11.57 6.65
C ALA A 95 10.91 -11.65 6.69
N TYR A 96 10.35 -12.36 7.66
CA TYR A 96 8.92 -12.52 7.88
C TYR A 96 8.20 -11.18 8.11
N THR A 97 8.77 -10.27 8.92
CA THR A 97 8.20 -8.92 9.11
C THR A 97 8.16 -8.07 7.84
N SER A 98 8.98 -8.40 6.84
CA SER A 98 9.05 -7.69 5.55
C SER A 98 8.34 -8.41 4.40
N ALA A 99 7.90 -9.64 4.62
CA ALA A 99 7.23 -10.47 3.62
C ALA A 99 5.76 -10.05 3.48
N ASP A 100 5.16 -10.20 2.30
CA ASP A 100 3.78 -9.77 2.03
C ASP A 100 2.77 -10.89 2.17
N PRO A 101 2.48 -11.76 1.18
CA PRO A 101 1.47 -12.80 1.37
C PRO A 101 1.80 -13.71 2.56
N ALA A 102 3.05 -13.79 3.01
CA ALA A 102 3.39 -14.50 4.24
C ALA A 102 2.83 -13.87 5.51
N ASP A 103 2.68 -12.54 5.60
CA ASP A 103 2.35 -11.84 6.85
C ASP A 103 0.95 -12.15 7.40
N VAL A 104 0.07 -12.71 6.57
CA VAL A 104 -1.27 -13.14 6.96
C VAL A 104 -1.32 -14.56 7.52
N TYR A 105 -0.22 -15.32 7.44
CA TYR A 105 -0.12 -16.71 7.90
C TYR A 105 0.93 -16.86 8.99
N ALA A 106 0.59 -17.57 10.07
CA ALA A 106 1.59 -17.87 11.09
C ALA A 106 2.67 -18.83 10.56
N ALA A 107 3.84 -18.28 10.28
CA ALA A 107 5.02 -19.00 9.80
C ALA A 107 5.90 -19.49 10.98
N HIS A 108 6.53 -20.65 10.82
CA HIS A 108 7.44 -21.24 11.80
C HIS A 108 8.74 -21.67 11.13
N ILE A 109 9.85 -21.50 11.85
CA ILE A 109 11.16 -22.02 11.48
C ILE A 109 11.56 -23.15 12.42
N ASP A 110 12.02 -24.26 11.86
CA ASP A 110 12.71 -25.35 12.55
C ASP A 110 14.21 -25.23 12.27
N ASP A 111 14.96 -24.79 13.27
CA ASP A 111 16.42 -24.66 13.21
C ASP A 111 17.15 -25.77 13.98
N THR A 112 16.48 -26.87 14.30
CA THR A 112 17.03 -28.01 15.08
C THR A 112 18.33 -28.54 14.47
N TYR A 113 18.44 -28.54 13.15
CA TYR A 113 19.58 -29.08 12.40
C TYR A 113 20.57 -28.00 11.94
N TYR A 114 20.35 -26.74 12.29
CA TYR A 114 21.15 -25.63 11.78
C TYR A 114 22.60 -25.67 12.29
N SER A 115 22.79 -25.86 13.59
CA SER A 115 24.12 -25.75 14.22
C SER A 115 25.10 -26.80 13.67
N ASP A 116 24.61 -28.01 13.42
CA ASP A 116 25.42 -29.12 12.95
C ASP A 116 25.47 -29.19 11.43
N TYR A 117 24.37 -28.91 10.71
CA TYR A 117 24.23 -29.21 9.28
C TYR A 117 23.89 -28.00 8.40
N ARG A 118 23.63 -26.83 8.99
CA ARG A 118 23.10 -25.63 8.31
C ARG A 118 21.80 -25.90 7.53
N ILE A 119 20.95 -26.75 8.08
CA ILE A 119 19.64 -27.05 7.52
C ILE A 119 18.57 -26.34 8.36
N VAL A 120 17.62 -25.68 7.70
CA VAL A 120 16.43 -25.11 8.33
C VAL A 120 15.16 -25.61 7.64
N GLY A 121 14.09 -25.78 8.40
CA GLY A 121 12.75 -26.08 7.90
C GLY A 121 11.85 -24.86 8.04
N ILE A 122 11.01 -24.58 7.05
CA ILE A 122 10.00 -23.52 7.10
C ILE A 122 8.62 -24.15 6.92
N SER A 123 7.64 -23.74 7.71
CA SER A 123 6.26 -24.25 7.62
C SER A 123 5.25 -23.18 8.01
N TYR A 124 3.98 -23.41 7.66
CA TYR A 124 2.89 -22.47 7.94
C TYR A 124 1.70 -23.15 8.61
N SER A 125 1.13 -22.46 9.59
CA SER A 125 -0.23 -22.73 10.07
C SER A 125 -1.23 -22.00 9.16
N MET A 126 -1.64 -22.66 8.09
CA MET A 126 -2.59 -22.11 7.12
C MET A 126 -4.00 -21.99 7.72
N SER A 127 -4.51 -20.75 7.81
CA SER A 127 -5.90 -20.48 8.18
C SER A 127 -6.83 -20.79 6.99
N ARG A 128 -7.98 -21.42 7.25
CA ARG A 128 -8.97 -21.75 6.20
C ARG A 128 -9.95 -20.61 5.93
N ASP A 129 -10.03 -19.65 6.84
CA ASP A 129 -11.10 -18.66 6.88
C ASP A 129 -10.58 -17.25 6.56
N ILE A 130 -9.42 -17.12 5.91
CA ILE A 130 -8.82 -15.82 5.55
C ILE A 130 -9.82 -14.99 4.73
N ALA A 131 -10.05 -13.75 5.18
CA ALA A 131 -10.97 -12.80 4.53
C ALA A 131 -12.37 -13.41 4.22
N SER A 132 -12.85 -14.31 5.09
CA SER A 132 -14.13 -15.00 4.91
C SER A 132 -15.33 -14.25 5.48
N ALA A 133 -15.11 -13.35 6.44
CA ALA A 133 -16.16 -12.62 7.14
C ALA A 133 -16.29 -11.18 6.62
N PRO A 134 -17.45 -10.78 6.06
CA PRO A 134 -17.70 -9.38 5.72
C PRO A 134 -17.88 -8.53 6.99
N PRO A 135 -17.73 -7.20 6.90
CA PRO A 135 -17.98 -6.28 8.02
C PRO A 135 -19.39 -6.47 8.60
N GLU A 136 -19.51 -6.44 9.94
CA GLU A 136 -20.77 -6.67 10.64
C GLU A 136 -21.80 -5.53 10.42
N GLU A 137 -21.33 -4.28 10.41
CA GLU A 137 -22.14 -3.09 10.20
C GLU A 137 -21.38 -2.05 9.38
N ILE A 138 -22.09 -1.35 8.48
CA ILE A 138 -21.55 -0.22 7.72
C ILE A 138 -22.26 1.02 8.22
N THR A 139 -21.52 1.95 8.81
CA THR A 139 -22.09 3.21 9.31
C THR A 139 -22.54 4.09 8.14
N ASP A 140 -23.72 4.71 8.27
CA ASP A 140 -24.31 5.57 7.24
C ASP A 140 -23.95 7.06 7.43
N THR A 141 -22.79 7.33 8.04
CA THR A 141 -22.35 8.71 8.28
C THR A 141 -22.08 9.38 6.93
N PRO A 142 -22.78 10.47 6.57
CA PRO A 142 -22.62 11.04 5.24
C PRO A 142 -21.23 11.64 5.05
N VAL A 143 -20.62 11.36 3.90
CA VAL A 143 -19.34 11.93 3.50
C VAL A 143 -19.59 13.18 2.66
N VAL A 144 -18.93 14.29 3.00
CA VAL A 144 -18.95 15.50 2.17
C VAL A 144 -17.70 15.49 1.29
N PRO A 145 -17.83 15.19 -0.01
CA PRO A 145 -16.67 15.07 -0.89
C PRO A 145 -16.04 16.44 -1.16
N SER A 146 -14.77 16.43 -1.55
CA SER A 146 -14.15 17.57 -2.20
C SER A 146 -14.95 17.95 -3.46
N PHE A 147 -15.12 19.25 -3.72
CA PHE A 147 -15.93 19.72 -4.84
C PHE A 147 -15.41 19.26 -6.22
N ASP A 148 -14.11 18.98 -6.29
CA ASP A 148 -13.42 18.49 -7.49
C ASP A 148 -13.36 16.96 -7.59
N TYR A 149 -14.03 16.23 -6.70
CA TYR A 149 -14.18 14.78 -6.80
C TYR A 149 -15.26 14.43 -7.84
N ARG A 150 -14.83 13.75 -8.91
CA ARG A 150 -15.67 13.37 -10.06
C ARG A 150 -15.62 11.86 -10.31
N LYS A 151 -16.73 11.34 -10.85
CA LYS A 151 -16.85 9.98 -11.39
C LYS A 151 -17.19 10.04 -12.88
N ASP A 152 -16.38 10.80 -13.63
CA ASP A 152 -16.53 11.08 -15.06
C ASP A 152 -15.41 10.42 -15.90
N GLY A 153 -14.78 9.39 -15.34
CA GLY A 153 -13.71 8.65 -15.98
C GLY A 153 -14.17 7.87 -17.22
N ASP A 154 -13.18 7.51 -18.03
CA ASP A 154 -13.33 6.72 -19.24
C ASP A 154 -12.17 5.72 -19.45
N TYR A 155 -11.32 5.57 -18.43
CA TYR A 155 -10.13 4.74 -18.49
C TYR A 155 -10.49 3.27 -18.72
N ILE A 156 -9.79 2.62 -19.65
CA ILE A 156 -9.92 1.19 -19.87
C ILE A 156 -8.58 0.57 -19.51
N TYR A 157 -8.56 -0.15 -18.40
CA TYR A 157 -7.38 -0.88 -17.96
C TYR A 157 -6.95 -1.88 -19.04
N ARG A 158 -5.64 -1.95 -19.28
CA ARG A 158 -5.02 -2.89 -20.21
C ARG A 158 -3.82 -3.51 -19.54
N GLU A 159 -3.76 -4.83 -19.62
CA GLU A 159 -2.61 -5.59 -19.17
C GLU A 159 -1.39 -5.25 -20.02
N ASP A 160 -0.22 -5.27 -19.37
CA ASP A 160 1.06 -5.11 -20.05
C ASP A 160 1.48 -6.46 -20.65
N PRO A 161 1.57 -6.60 -21.98
CA PRO A 161 1.94 -7.85 -22.62
C PRO A 161 3.39 -8.28 -22.36
N GLU A 162 4.25 -7.40 -21.83
CA GLU A 162 5.63 -7.72 -21.47
C GLU A 162 5.74 -8.36 -20.09
N LYS A 163 4.75 -8.14 -19.22
CA LYS A 163 4.70 -8.73 -17.88
C LYS A 163 4.29 -10.20 -17.94
N GLN A 164 4.97 -11.03 -17.15
CA GLN A 164 4.61 -12.43 -17.02
C GLN A 164 3.21 -12.56 -16.41
N ALA A 165 2.37 -13.36 -17.05
CA ALA A 165 1.04 -13.70 -16.57
C ALA A 165 1.08 -14.85 -15.56
N VAL A 166 0.43 -14.69 -14.41
CA VAL A 166 0.45 -15.67 -13.30
C VAL A 166 -0.95 -15.85 -12.74
N ARG A 167 -1.36 -17.11 -12.48
CA ARG A 167 -2.70 -17.41 -11.96
C ARG A 167 -2.86 -16.98 -10.50
N CYS A 168 -4.05 -16.52 -10.14
CA CYS A 168 -4.42 -16.23 -8.75
C CYS A 168 -5.90 -16.55 -8.45
N GLU A 169 -6.20 -16.81 -7.18
CA GLU A 169 -7.53 -17.22 -6.68
C GLU A 169 -8.08 -16.26 -5.60
N ASN A 170 -7.23 -15.55 -4.87
CA ASN A 170 -7.62 -14.70 -3.74
C ASN A 170 -6.97 -13.31 -3.76
N GLY A 171 -7.43 -12.43 -2.87
CA GLY A 171 -6.97 -11.04 -2.79
C GLY A 171 -5.47 -10.89 -2.50
N GLU A 172 -4.90 -11.75 -1.65
CA GLU A 172 -3.47 -11.67 -1.29
C GLU A 172 -2.56 -12.06 -2.45
N GLN A 173 -2.93 -13.10 -3.21
CA GLN A 173 -2.22 -13.45 -4.44
C GLN A 173 -2.35 -12.32 -5.48
N LEU A 174 -3.55 -11.75 -5.67
CA LEU A 174 -3.77 -10.62 -6.58
C LEU A 174 -2.90 -9.43 -6.20
N TYR A 175 -2.90 -9.05 -4.92
CA TYR A 175 -2.07 -7.98 -4.37
C TYR A 175 -0.59 -8.25 -4.66
N TYR A 176 -0.08 -9.43 -4.28
CA TYR A 176 1.32 -9.80 -4.46
C TYR A 176 1.78 -9.71 -5.92
N LEU A 177 0.98 -10.24 -6.85
CA LEU A 177 1.30 -10.20 -8.28
C LEU A 177 1.43 -8.77 -8.80
N LEU A 178 0.49 -7.89 -8.44
CA LEU A 178 0.54 -6.48 -8.86
C LEU A 178 1.74 -5.75 -8.26
N MET A 179 2.08 -6.00 -6.99
CA MET A 179 3.23 -5.36 -6.34
C MET A 179 4.57 -5.80 -6.94
N ASN A 180 4.64 -7.03 -7.45
CA ASN A 180 5.87 -7.60 -8.01
C ASN A 180 5.92 -7.52 -9.55
N GLY A 181 5.04 -6.74 -10.17
CA GLY A 181 5.10 -6.48 -11.61
C GLY A 181 4.66 -7.64 -12.49
N TYR A 182 3.83 -8.56 -11.99
CA TYR A 182 3.18 -9.60 -12.78
C TYR A 182 1.82 -9.14 -13.31
N THR A 183 1.35 -9.80 -14.37
CA THR A 183 -0.04 -9.69 -14.84
C THR A 183 -0.88 -10.75 -14.12
N PRO A 184 -1.82 -10.38 -13.24
CA PRO A 184 -2.68 -11.36 -12.58
C PRO A 184 -3.64 -12.01 -13.59
N VAL A 185 -3.80 -13.33 -13.51
CA VAL A 185 -4.80 -14.09 -14.24
C VAL A 185 -5.75 -14.74 -13.24
N PRO A 186 -6.79 -14.01 -12.79
CA PRO A 186 -7.69 -14.55 -11.80
C PRO A 186 -8.45 -15.78 -12.31
N GLU A 187 -8.56 -16.80 -11.46
CA GLU A 187 -9.37 -17.96 -11.78
C GLU A 187 -10.86 -17.62 -11.85
N LYS A 188 -11.57 -18.22 -12.79
CA LYS A 188 -13.01 -17.97 -12.96
C LYS A 188 -13.80 -18.37 -11.72
N GLY A 189 -14.62 -17.47 -11.21
CA GLY A 189 -15.43 -17.64 -10.01
C GLY A 189 -14.68 -17.42 -8.69
N SER A 190 -13.39 -17.10 -8.76
CA SER A 190 -12.54 -16.87 -7.59
C SER A 190 -12.82 -15.50 -6.95
N THR A 191 -12.28 -15.29 -5.75
CA THR A 191 -12.33 -13.97 -5.11
C THR A 191 -11.46 -12.98 -5.88
N ALA A 192 -10.28 -13.39 -6.34
CA ALA A 192 -9.41 -12.55 -7.16
C ALA A 192 -10.12 -12.00 -8.41
N GLU A 193 -10.96 -12.79 -9.08
CA GLU A 193 -11.71 -12.33 -10.27
C GLU A 193 -12.65 -11.17 -9.93
N LYS A 194 -13.37 -11.28 -8.80
CA LYS A 194 -14.30 -10.23 -8.34
C LYS A 194 -13.55 -8.95 -7.96
N LEU A 195 -12.46 -9.09 -7.20
CA LEU A 195 -11.66 -7.93 -6.77
C LEU A 195 -11.02 -7.23 -7.97
N TYR A 196 -10.48 -7.99 -8.92
CA TYR A 196 -9.82 -7.44 -10.09
C TYR A 196 -10.81 -6.73 -11.03
N ALA A 197 -11.98 -7.34 -11.28
CA ALA A 197 -13.04 -6.70 -12.06
C ALA A 197 -13.56 -5.41 -11.39
N GLU A 198 -13.68 -5.43 -10.06
CA GLU A 198 -14.13 -4.26 -9.32
C GLU A 198 -13.08 -3.13 -9.34
N ALA A 199 -11.80 -3.47 -9.17
CA ALA A 199 -10.70 -2.51 -9.32
C ALA A 199 -10.71 -1.87 -10.72
N GLN A 200 -10.89 -2.66 -11.79
CA GLN A 200 -11.04 -2.13 -13.16
C GLN A 200 -12.25 -1.20 -13.31
N SER A 201 -13.40 -1.58 -12.73
CA SER A 201 -14.63 -0.77 -12.74
C SER A 201 -14.44 0.58 -12.02
N ILE A 202 -13.76 0.58 -10.88
CA ILE A 202 -13.44 1.79 -10.13
C ILE A 202 -12.53 2.70 -10.96
N LEU A 203 -11.43 2.17 -11.50
CA LEU A 203 -10.51 2.95 -12.34
C LEU A 203 -11.23 3.53 -13.56
N HIS A 204 -12.12 2.77 -14.19
CA HIS A 204 -12.94 3.27 -15.29
C HIS A 204 -13.80 4.48 -14.89
N GLN A 205 -14.34 4.48 -13.68
CA GLN A 205 -15.21 5.57 -13.20
C GLN A 205 -14.45 6.82 -12.80
N ILE A 206 -13.23 6.70 -12.26
CA ILE A 206 -12.52 7.83 -11.62
C ILE A 206 -11.33 8.36 -12.41
N ILE A 207 -10.84 7.61 -13.41
CA ILE A 207 -9.66 7.99 -14.19
C ILE A 207 -10.06 8.40 -15.61
N ARG A 208 -9.56 9.55 -16.04
CA ARG A 208 -9.56 9.97 -17.45
C ARG A 208 -8.19 9.73 -18.06
N ASN A 209 -8.16 9.40 -19.35
CA ASN A 209 -6.91 9.08 -20.06
C ASN A 209 -5.92 10.26 -20.13
N ASP A 210 -6.37 11.49 -19.96
CA ASP A 210 -5.56 12.71 -20.02
C ASP A 210 -4.98 13.15 -18.67
N MET A 211 -5.32 12.46 -17.58
CA MET A 211 -4.79 12.75 -16.25
C MET A 211 -3.28 12.50 -16.16
N SER A 212 -2.57 13.44 -15.53
CA SER A 212 -1.22 13.25 -15.01
C SER A 212 -1.18 12.20 -13.91
N ASP A 213 0.01 11.70 -13.57
CA ASP A 213 0.15 10.69 -12.52
C ASP A 213 -0.26 11.24 -11.14
N PHE A 214 0.01 12.52 -10.86
CA PHE A 214 -0.52 13.19 -9.67
C PHE A 214 -2.06 13.19 -9.65
N GLU A 215 -2.72 13.54 -10.75
CA GLU A 215 -4.19 13.55 -10.82
C GLU A 215 -4.78 12.16 -10.64
N LYS A 216 -4.12 11.12 -11.18
CA LYS A 216 -4.52 9.73 -10.96
C LYS A 216 -4.37 9.30 -9.50
N ILE A 217 -3.23 9.64 -8.86
CA ILE A 217 -2.98 9.39 -7.44
C ILE A 217 -4.08 10.05 -6.60
N LYS A 218 -4.37 11.34 -6.86
CA LYS A 218 -5.43 12.07 -6.18
C LYS A 218 -6.80 11.45 -6.40
N ALA A 219 -7.16 11.06 -7.63
CA ALA A 219 -8.46 10.47 -7.93
C ALA A 219 -8.68 9.16 -7.16
N VAL A 220 -7.68 8.28 -7.10
CA VAL A 220 -7.73 7.04 -6.30
C VAL A 220 -7.84 7.36 -4.81
N TYR A 221 -7.04 8.30 -4.31
CA TYR A 221 -7.06 8.71 -2.90
C TYR A 221 -8.41 9.31 -2.50
N ASP A 222 -8.97 10.22 -3.30
CA ASP A 222 -10.29 10.82 -3.10
C ASP A 222 -11.38 9.76 -3.09
N TRP A 223 -11.30 8.79 -4.00
CA TRP A 223 -12.23 7.67 -4.03
C TRP A 223 -12.18 6.84 -2.74
N LEU A 224 -10.98 6.48 -2.25
CA LEU A 224 -10.80 5.74 -1.00
C LEU A 224 -11.28 6.50 0.24
N THR A 225 -11.08 7.82 0.26
CA THR A 225 -11.49 8.69 1.38
C THR A 225 -12.96 9.07 1.34
N THR A 226 -13.59 8.97 0.17
CA THR A 226 -15.01 9.33 -0.03
C THR A 226 -15.95 8.13 -0.01
N GLU A 227 -15.55 7.02 -0.62
CA GLU A 227 -16.44 5.88 -0.92
C GLU A 227 -16.20 4.69 0.00
N VAL A 228 -15.13 4.69 0.79
CA VAL A 228 -14.78 3.58 1.68
C VAL A 228 -14.86 4.06 3.13
N VAL A 229 -15.80 3.51 3.87
CA VAL A 229 -15.98 3.79 5.30
C VAL A 229 -14.86 3.11 6.10
N TYR A 230 -14.38 3.77 7.15
CA TYR A 230 -13.44 3.15 8.08
C TYR A 230 -14.18 2.22 9.05
N ASP A 231 -13.79 0.95 9.07
CA ASP A 231 -14.38 -0.07 9.95
C ASP A 231 -13.86 0.06 11.40
N SER A 232 -14.37 1.04 12.13
CA SER A 232 -13.98 1.29 13.52
C SER A 232 -14.40 0.15 14.45
N GLN A 233 -15.49 -0.56 14.15
CA GLN A 233 -15.97 -1.68 14.96
C GLN A 233 -14.94 -2.82 14.97
N THR A 234 -14.49 -3.22 13.78
CA THR A 234 -13.46 -4.25 13.63
C THR A 234 -12.11 -3.76 14.17
N ALA A 235 -11.74 -2.50 13.92
CA ALA A 235 -10.47 -1.94 14.38
C ALA A 235 -10.34 -1.89 15.91
N TYR A 236 -11.45 -1.66 16.64
CA TYR A 236 -11.46 -1.56 18.10
C TYR A 236 -12.08 -2.79 18.78
N SER A 237 -12.26 -3.88 18.03
CA SER A 237 -12.74 -5.16 18.55
C SER A 237 -11.74 -5.77 19.52
N SER A 238 -12.25 -6.55 20.48
CA SER A 238 -11.42 -7.42 21.35
C SER A 238 -11.18 -8.81 20.77
N ASP A 239 -11.75 -9.11 19.59
CA ASP A 239 -11.45 -10.35 18.88
C ASP A 239 -9.97 -10.36 18.48
N THR A 240 -9.31 -11.49 18.71
CA THR A 240 -7.89 -11.69 18.39
C THR A 240 -7.71 -12.48 17.10
N TYR A 241 -8.78 -13.07 16.58
CA TYR A 241 -8.78 -13.84 15.34
C TYR A 241 -9.22 -12.98 14.15
N LEU A 242 -8.48 -11.90 13.90
CA LEU A 242 -8.80 -10.88 12.90
C LEU A 242 -8.51 -11.33 11.46
N VAL A 243 -7.78 -12.44 11.27
CA VAL A 243 -7.43 -12.98 9.95
C VAL A 243 -8.66 -13.30 9.09
N LYS A 244 -9.83 -13.57 9.71
CA LYS A 244 -11.08 -13.83 8.98
C LYS A 244 -11.75 -12.57 8.42
N GLU A 245 -11.45 -11.40 9.00
CA GLU A 245 -12.20 -10.17 8.76
C GLU A 245 -11.77 -9.52 7.46
N GLN A 246 -12.68 -9.43 6.48
CA GLN A 246 -12.43 -8.82 5.18
C GLN A 246 -11.94 -7.37 5.27
N ALA A 247 -12.25 -6.67 6.36
CA ALA A 247 -11.84 -5.29 6.60
C ALA A 247 -10.32 -5.09 6.59
N TYR A 248 -9.52 -6.12 6.91
CA TYR A 248 -8.04 -6.07 6.86
C TYR A 248 -7.46 -6.35 5.47
N TYR A 249 -8.31 -6.64 4.48
CA TYR A 249 -7.91 -7.06 3.14
C TYR A 249 -8.55 -6.19 2.06
N ALA A 250 -8.13 -6.40 0.81
CA ALA A 250 -8.70 -5.70 -0.35
C ALA A 250 -10.20 -6.01 -0.52
N GLU A 251 -10.67 -7.16 -0.02
CA GLU A 251 -12.06 -7.60 0.04
C GLU A 251 -12.96 -6.57 0.76
N GLY A 252 -12.52 -6.02 1.90
CA GLY A 252 -13.26 -4.99 2.63
C GLY A 252 -13.53 -3.76 1.77
N VAL A 253 -12.55 -3.34 0.97
CA VAL A 253 -12.67 -2.18 0.09
C VAL A 253 -13.50 -2.49 -1.15
N PHE A 254 -13.11 -3.51 -1.91
CA PHE A 254 -13.69 -3.77 -3.21
C PHE A 254 -15.09 -4.39 -3.12
N LEU A 255 -15.34 -5.28 -2.15
CA LEU A 255 -16.64 -5.94 -2.02
C LEU A 255 -17.61 -5.19 -1.11
N ASN A 256 -17.11 -4.53 -0.06
CA ASN A 256 -17.97 -4.03 1.02
C ASN A 256 -17.93 -2.50 1.20
N ARG A 257 -16.97 -1.79 0.59
CA ARG A 257 -16.75 -0.35 0.82
C ARG A 257 -16.56 -0.02 2.31
N CYS A 258 -16.05 -0.95 3.09
CA CYS A 258 -15.82 -0.79 4.53
C CYS A 258 -14.58 -1.60 4.91
N ALA A 259 -13.54 -0.90 5.37
CA ALA A 259 -12.24 -1.49 5.65
C ALA A 259 -11.48 -0.71 6.72
N VAL A 260 -10.56 -1.39 7.41
CA VAL A 260 -9.57 -0.75 8.29
C VAL A 260 -8.36 -0.26 7.49
N CYS A 261 -7.34 0.23 8.18
CA CYS A 261 -6.15 0.82 7.55
C CYS A 261 -5.45 -0.12 6.56
N ASP A 262 -5.37 -1.41 6.89
CA ASP A 262 -4.69 -2.39 6.06
C ASP A 262 -5.41 -2.68 4.74
N GLY A 263 -6.72 -2.94 4.80
CA GLY A 263 -7.53 -3.14 3.60
C GLY A 263 -7.51 -1.92 2.68
N LYS A 264 -7.58 -0.70 3.26
CA LYS A 264 -7.44 0.56 2.51
C LYS A 264 -6.06 0.67 1.86
N ALA A 265 -4.97 0.38 2.57
CA ALA A 265 -3.61 0.47 2.03
C ALA A 265 -3.34 -0.56 0.91
N LYS A 266 -3.83 -1.79 1.05
CA LYS A 266 -3.76 -2.82 0.00
C LYS A 266 -4.53 -2.42 -1.25
N ALA A 267 -5.76 -1.92 -1.10
CA ALA A 267 -6.57 -1.46 -2.24
C ALA A 267 -5.94 -0.26 -2.95
N TYR A 268 -5.35 0.67 -2.20
CA TYR A 268 -4.65 1.82 -2.77
C TYR A 268 -3.46 1.38 -3.63
N ALA A 269 -2.66 0.45 -3.12
CA ALA A 269 -1.54 -0.12 -3.86
C ALA A 269 -2.00 -0.86 -5.11
N ILE A 270 -3.06 -1.68 -5.03
CA ILE A 270 -3.65 -2.38 -6.18
C ILE A 270 -4.04 -1.38 -7.28
N LEU A 271 -4.83 -0.36 -6.94
CA LEU A 271 -5.32 0.62 -7.91
C LEU A 271 -4.19 1.41 -8.57
N LEU A 272 -3.19 1.85 -7.80
CA LEU A 272 -2.05 2.61 -8.36
C LEU A 272 -1.10 1.75 -9.21
N ASN A 273 -0.80 0.51 -8.80
CA ASN A 273 0.06 -0.36 -9.59
C ASN A 273 -0.63 -0.82 -10.89
N MET A 274 -1.97 -0.94 -10.90
CA MET A 274 -2.73 -1.11 -12.13
C MET A 274 -2.62 0.11 -13.07
N LEU A 275 -2.43 1.31 -12.53
CA LEU A 275 -2.18 2.53 -13.32
C LEU A 275 -0.70 2.69 -13.72
N GLY A 276 0.17 1.75 -13.34
CA GLY A 276 1.61 1.82 -13.59
C GLY A 276 2.36 2.77 -12.66
N ILE A 277 1.74 3.16 -11.54
CA ILE A 277 2.32 4.07 -10.54
C ILE A 277 2.79 3.22 -9.35
N PRO A 278 4.11 3.10 -9.10
CA PRO A 278 4.61 2.29 -8.00
C PRO A 278 4.08 2.77 -6.65
N CYS A 279 3.42 1.84 -5.94
CA CYS A 279 2.84 2.09 -4.63
C CYS A 279 2.96 0.82 -3.79
N TYR A 280 3.51 0.92 -2.58
CA TYR A 280 3.68 -0.23 -1.70
C TYR A 280 3.04 0.03 -0.35
N ARG A 281 2.33 -0.97 0.19
CA ARG A 281 1.82 -0.92 1.56
C ARG A 281 2.96 -1.26 2.52
N THR A 282 3.06 -0.49 3.59
CA THR A 282 3.94 -0.79 4.73
C THR A 282 3.13 -0.74 6.02
N THR A 283 3.68 -1.35 7.06
CA THR A 283 3.14 -1.31 8.41
C THR A 283 4.09 -0.59 9.35
N GLY A 284 3.54 -0.16 10.49
CA GLY A 284 4.28 0.35 11.64
C GLY A 284 3.58 -0.06 12.93
N VAL A 285 4.40 -0.31 13.94
CA VAL A 285 3.96 -0.68 15.29
C VAL A 285 4.42 0.41 16.25
N SER A 286 3.55 0.82 17.16
CA SER A 286 3.87 1.78 18.22
C SER A 286 3.18 1.42 19.51
N GLU A 287 3.51 2.10 20.61
CA GLU A 287 2.77 1.97 21.87
C GLU A 287 1.30 2.39 21.72
N ALA A 288 0.98 3.23 20.73
CA ALA A 288 -0.37 3.68 20.40
C ALA A 288 -1.16 2.71 19.49
N GLY A 289 -0.52 1.66 18.97
CA GLY A 289 -1.12 0.64 18.12
C GLY A 289 -0.42 0.44 16.77
N ASP A 290 -0.95 -0.52 16.02
CA ASP A 290 -0.46 -0.93 14.70
C ASP A 290 -1.21 -0.18 13.59
N HIS A 291 -0.54 0.09 12.48
CA HIS A 291 -1.15 0.75 11.33
C HIS A 291 -0.51 0.35 10.02
N ALA A 292 -1.26 0.53 8.93
CA ALA A 292 -0.81 0.35 7.57
C ALA A 292 -1.07 1.61 6.72
N TRP A 293 -0.10 1.97 5.90
CA TRP A 293 -0.15 3.09 4.95
C TRP A 293 0.68 2.78 3.72
N ASN A 294 0.82 3.74 2.80
CA ASN A 294 1.50 3.54 1.53
C ASN A 294 2.73 4.42 1.35
N MET A 295 3.70 3.93 0.58
CA MET A 295 4.74 4.72 -0.04
C MET A 295 4.45 4.77 -1.54
N VAL A 296 4.26 5.98 -2.08
CA VAL A 296 3.83 6.22 -3.47
C VAL A 296 4.95 6.94 -4.22
N GLN A 297 5.25 6.48 -5.43
CA GLN A 297 6.21 7.15 -6.30
C GLN A 297 5.52 8.16 -7.23
N LEU A 298 6.02 9.39 -7.25
CA LEU A 298 5.62 10.43 -8.21
C LEU A 298 6.88 11.09 -8.77
N ASP A 299 6.98 11.19 -10.09
CA ASP A 299 8.13 11.79 -10.78
C ASP A 299 9.51 11.24 -10.33
N GLY A 300 9.56 9.93 -10.04
CA GLY A 300 10.76 9.23 -9.57
C GLY A 300 11.12 9.46 -8.09
N LYS A 301 10.27 10.17 -7.34
CA LYS A 301 10.44 10.45 -5.90
C LYS A 301 9.42 9.71 -5.07
N TRP A 302 9.79 9.35 -3.84
CA TRP A 302 8.93 8.58 -2.94
C TRP A 302 8.32 9.45 -1.85
N TYR A 303 7.01 9.31 -1.65
CA TYR A 303 6.23 10.04 -0.66
C TYR A 303 5.43 9.11 0.23
N ILE A 304 5.17 9.53 1.46
CA ILE A 304 4.22 8.86 2.35
C ILE A 304 2.81 9.22 1.92
N SER A 305 1.89 8.25 1.86
CA SER A 305 0.49 8.47 1.58
C SER A 305 -0.40 7.61 2.46
N CYS A 306 -1.41 8.19 3.10
CA CYS A 306 -2.33 7.46 3.97
C CYS A 306 -3.78 7.85 3.70
N ALA A 307 -4.51 6.98 2.97
CA ALA A 307 -5.93 7.18 2.69
C ALA A 307 -6.81 7.01 3.94
N THR A 308 -6.33 6.33 4.98
CA THR A 308 -7.06 6.20 6.25
C THR A 308 -7.17 7.55 6.96
N TYR A 309 -6.05 8.26 7.09
CA TYR A 309 -6.03 9.58 7.73
C TYR A 309 -6.37 10.74 6.82
N GLY A 310 -6.49 10.47 5.52
CA GLY A 310 -7.22 11.32 4.60
C GLY A 310 -8.71 11.44 4.90
N GLN A 311 -9.29 10.55 5.71
CA GLN A 311 -10.70 10.58 6.07
C GLN A 311 -10.87 11.13 7.50
N LYS A 312 -11.07 12.44 7.62
CA LYS A 312 -11.28 13.12 8.91
C LYS A 312 -12.70 12.85 9.41
N ASN A 313 -12.80 12.12 10.52
CA ASN A 313 -14.07 11.92 11.20
C ASN A 313 -14.45 13.20 11.97
N ALA A 314 -15.40 13.95 11.41
CA ALA A 314 -16.00 15.14 12.01
C ALA A 314 -17.43 14.85 12.52
N GLU A 315 -17.75 13.59 12.83
CA GLU A 315 -19.10 13.16 13.23
C GLU A 315 -19.57 13.89 14.50
N LYS A 316 -18.69 14.04 15.50
CA LYS A 316 -19.04 14.73 16.75
C LYS A 316 -19.33 16.22 16.59
N THR A 317 -18.73 16.86 15.58
CA THR A 317 -18.83 18.31 15.37
C THR A 317 -19.83 18.69 14.27
N LEU A 318 -19.94 17.86 13.22
CA LEU A 318 -20.72 18.14 12.01
C LEU A 318 -21.71 17.02 11.64
N GLY A 319 -21.59 15.83 12.25
CA GLY A 319 -22.35 14.65 11.81
C GLY A 319 -21.98 14.22 10.39
N ARG A 320 -20.73 14.44 9.98
CA ARG A 320 -20.20 14.17 8.63
C ARG A 320 -18.77 13.65 8.67
N ILE A 321 -18.35 13.00 7.59
CA ILE A 321 -16.97 12.64 7.31
C ILE A 321 -16.42 13.57 6.22
N LEU A 322 -15.17 14.02 6.36
CA LEU A 322 -14.51 14.92 5.44
C LEU A 322 -13.21 14.29 4.89
N PRO A 323 -13.09 14.07 3.58
CA PRO A 323 -11.79 13.84 2.93
C PRO A 323 -10.84 15.01 3.18
N ASP A 324 -9.53 14.81 3.09
CA ASP A 324 -8.46 15.78 3.33
C ASP A 324 -7.41 15.69 2.23
N TYR A 325 -6.75 16.79 1.84
CA TYR A 325 -5.70 16.75 0.80
C TYR A 325 -4.30 16.38 1.33
N SER A 326 -4.21 15.65 2.43
CA SER A 326 -2.97 15.10 3.01
C SER A 326 -2.49 13.83 2.27
N ILE A 327 -2.29 13.94 0.95
CA ILE A 327 -2.05 12.80 0.06
C ILE A 327 -0.56 12.42 0.00
N LEU A 328 0.34 13.37 -0.23
CA LEU A 328 1.77 13.12 -0.48
C LEU A 328 2.61 13.86 0.57
N LEU A 329 2.73 13.20 1.71
CA LEU A 329 3.34 13.71 2.92
C LEU A 329 4.85 13.46 2.94
N ALA A 330 5.58 14.40 3.54
CA ALA A 330 6.97 14.21 3.97
C ALA A 330 7.10 14.18 5.50
N ASP A 331 6.07 14.65 6.20
CA ASP A 331 6.01 14.52 7.64
C ASP A 331 5.90 13.05 8.01
N ARG A 332 6.79 12.63 8.91
CA ARG A 332 6.82 11.26 9.43
C ARG A 332 5.96 11.13 10.67
N ASP A 333 5.45 12.22 11.22
CA ASP A 333 4.52 12.20 12.34
C ASP A 333 3.09 12.02 11.83
N THR A 334 2.23 11.47 12.69
CA THR A 334 0.81 11.30 12.38
C THR A 334 -0.02 12.47 12.89
N ALA A 335 -1.22 12.65 12.33
CA ALA A 335 -2.14 13.70 12.76
C ALA A 335 -2.65 13.53 14.22
N TYR A 336 -2.30 12.45 14.91
CA TYR A 336 -2.78 12.09 16.25
C TYR A 336 -1.77 12.33 17.37
N GLY A 337 -0.62 12.96 17.09
CA GLY A 337 0.29 13.50 18.09
C GLY A 337 1.69 12.89 18.09
N ASP A 338 2.52 13.37 19.02
CA ASP A 338 3.99 13.15 19.05
C ASP A 338 4.40 11.71 19.44
N GLU A 339 3.45 10.87 19.84
CA GLU A 339 3.71 9.49 20.26
C GLU A 339 3.83 8.53 19.07
N TRP A 340 3.55 9.01 17.85
CA TRP A 340 3.33 8.11 16.73
C TRP A 340 3.72 8.68 15.36
N GLY A 341 4.38 7.84 14.56
CA GLY A 341 4.87 8.19 13.23
C GLY A 341 4.87 7.04 12.23
N TYR A 342 5.03 7.39 10.96
CA TYR A 342 5.11 6.51 9.80
C TYR A 342 6.47 5.79 9.72
N THR A 343 6.74 4.91 10.68
CA THR A 343 7.93 4.05 10.67
C THR A 343 7.70 2.80 9.84
N ALA A 344 8.31 2.72 8.65
CA ALA A 344 8.14 1.60 7.75
C ALA A 344 8.86 0.33 8.26
N GLN A 345 8.11 -0.75 8.48
CA GLN A 345 8.66 -2.08 8.75
C GLN A 345 8.92 -2.88 7.46
N LYS A 346 8.24 -2.52 6.37
CA LYS A 346 8.41 -3.12 5.04
C LYS A 346 9.10 -2.17 4.08
N HIS A 347 9.72 -2.71 3.03
CA HIS A 347 10.41 -1.95 1.99
C HIS A 347 11.40 -0.91 2.56
N ALA A 348 12.33 -1.38 3.41
CA ALA A 348 13.33 -0.51 4.04
C ALA A 348 14.21 0.23 3.01
N ASP A 349 14.40 -0.38 1.84
CA ASP A 349 15.03 0.22 0.66
C ASP A 349 14.28 1.48 0.21
N ILE A 350 12.95 1.42 0.09
CA ILE A 350 12.10 2.55 -0.28
C ILE A 350 12.00 3.57 0.86
N ALA A 351 11.87 3.11 2.10
CA ALA A 351 11.75 3.98 3.27
C ALA A 351 12.95 4.95 3.42
N SER A 352 14.13 4.50 2.99
CA SER A 352 15.35 5.31 2.97
C SER A 352 15.35 6.42 1.89
N LEU A 353 14.45 6.33 0.91
CA LEU A 353 14.33 7.24 -0.24
C LEU A 353 13.15 8.23 -0.10
N LEU A 354 12.40 8.17 1.01
CA LEU A 354 11.27 9.07 1.25
C LEU A 354 11.74 10.53 1.30
N GLU A 355 11.05 11.39 0.55
CA GLU A 355 11.31 12.82 0.51
C GLU A 355 11.09 13.47 1.89
N THR A 356 11.89 14.50 2.19
CA THR A 356 11.80 15.28 3.43
C THR A 356 10.99 16.56 3.26
N GLU A 357 10.63 16.92 2.02
CA GLU A 357 9.78 18.07 1.69
C GLU A 357 8.46 17.57 1.09
N PRO A 358 7.30 18.06 1.55
CA PRO A 358 6.01 17.59 1.04
C PRO A 358 5.83 18.02 -0.42
N TYR A 359 5.10 17.22 -1.19
CA TYR A 359 4.69 17.61 -2.53
C TYR A 359 3.67 18.77 -2.44
N ASP A 360 3.79 19.77 -3.31
CA ASP A 360 2.90 20.93 -3.37
C ASP A 360 1.55 20.56 -4.01
N VAL A 361 0.75 19.79 -3.26
CA VAL A 361 -0.57 19.28 -3.69
C VAL A 361 -1.47 20.45 -4.10
N TYR A 362 -1.53 21.52 -3.31
CA TYR A 362 -2.36 22.69 -3.62
C TYR A 362 -1.87 23.47 -4.85
N GLY A 363 -0.56 23.52 -5.10
CA GLY A 363 0.00 24.14 -6.29
C GLY A 363 -0.19 23.33 -7.57
N ALA A 364 -0.21 22.00 -7.45
CA ALA A 364 -0.49 21.09 -8.55
C ALA A 364 -1.97 21.07 -8.95
N MET A 365 -2.87 21.49 -8.05
CA MET A 365 -4.29 21.61 -8.32
C MET A 365 -4.65 22.98 -8.90
N SER A 366 -4.78 23.05 -10.22
CA SER A 366 -5.40 24.19 -10.91
C SER A 366 -6.34 23.69 -12.00
N GLU A 367 -7.59 24.15 -11.98
CA GLU A 367 -8.56 23.84 -13.02
C GLU A 367 -9.21 25.14 -13.48
N ASP A 368 -9.31 25.36 -14.80
CA ASP A 368 -9.86 26.60 -15.40
C ASP A 368 -9.25 27.90 -14.85
N GLY A 369 -7.97 27.85 -14.43
CA GLY A 369 -7.26 28.99 -13.84
C GLY A 369 -7.62 29.26 -12.37
N ILE A 370 -8.42 28.40 -11.73
CA ILE A 370 -8.78 28.49 -10.31
C ILE A 370 -7.77 27.71 -9.47
N SER A 371 -6.96 28.47 -8.72
CA SER A 371 -5.93 27.97 -7.81
C SER A 371 -6.51 27.44 -6.50
N ARG A 372 -5.85 26.46 -5.88
CA ARG A 372 -6.09 26.05 -4.48
C ARG A 372 -5.18 26.77 -3.48
N LYS A 373 -4.44 27.79 -3.94
CA LYS A 373 -3.68 28.74 -3.12
C LYS A 373 -4.40 30.07 -3.08
N ALA A 374 -4.55 30.65 -1.89
CA ALA A 374 -5.19 31.93 -1.67
C ALA A 374 -4.25 32.90 -0.93
N GLU A 375 -4.12 34.13 -1.44
CA GLU A 375 -3.39 35.20 -0.73
C GLU A 375 -4.33 36.12 0.05
N ASP A 376 -5.60 36.19 -0.34
CA ASP A 376 -6.64 36.99 0.30
C ASP A 376 -8.05 36.40 0.10
N THR A 377 -9.07 37.07 0.64
CA THR A 377 -10.47 36.63 0.56
C THR A 377 -11.08 36.75 -0.84
N ALA A 378 -10.48 37.51 -1.76
CA ALA A 378 -10.93 37.57 -3.14
C ALA A 378 -10.58 36.29 -3.90
N ASP A 379 -9.44 35.67 -3.61
CA ASP A 379 -9.11 34.35 -4.17
C ASP A 379 -10.02 33.26 -3.63
N VAL A 380 -10.31 33.29 -2.33
CA VAL A 380 -11.28 32.37 -1.71
C VAL A 380 -12.66 32.53 -2.37
N ARG A 381 -13.11 33.76 -2.60
CA ARG A 381 -14.37 34.02 -3.30
C ARG A 381 -14.41 33.37 -4.68
N LYS A 382 -13.38 33.54 -5.51
CA LYS A 382 -13.33 32.93 -6.85
C LYS A 382 -13.40 31.40 -6.76
N LEU A 383 -12.69 30.81 -5.79
CA LEU A 383 -12.72 29.36 -5.56
C LEU A 383 -14.13 28.87 -5.20
N LEU A 384 -14.81 29.56 -4.28
CA LEU A 384 -16.16 29.19 -3.88
C LEU A 384 -17.19 29.38 -5.00
N GLU A 385 -17.10 30.47 -5.77
CA GLU A 385 -17.96 30.71 -6.94
C GLU A 385 -17.77 29.61 -8.00
N TYR A 386 -16.53 29.15 -8.22
CA TYR A 386 -16.24 28.04 -9.12
C TYR A 386 -16.76 26.70 -8.57
N ALA A 387 -16.56 26.43 -7.28
CA ALA A 387 -17.04 25.22 -6.63
C ALA A 387 -18.58 25.13 -6.64
N GLU A 388 -19.28 26.25 -6.47
CA GLU A 388 -20.73 26.33 -6.53
C GLU A 388 -21.28 26.01 -7.93
N GLN A 389 -20.59 26.47 -8.97
CA GLN A 389 -20.95 26.20 -10.36
C GLN A 389 -20.72 24.74 -10.77
N THR A 390 -19.78 24.07 -10.12
CA THR A 390 -19.34 22.70 -10.49
C THR A 390 -19.95 21.61 -9.61
N SER A 391 -20.44 21.94 -8.42
CA SER A 391 -21.06 20.98 -7.51
C SER A 391 -22.58 21.10 -7.47
N GLU A 392 -23.26 19.99 -7.74
CA GLU A 392 -24.72 19.88 -7.58
C GLU A 392 -25.15 19.46 -6.16
N ARG A 393 -24.22 19.03 -5.32
CA ARG A 393 -24.43 18.41 -3.99
C ARG A 393 -23.77 19.22 -2.86
N GLU A 394 -23.89 18.78 -1.60
CA GLU A 394 -23.00 19.25 -0.52
C GLU A 394 -21.54 18.99 -0.93
N TYR A 395 -20.66 19.97 -0.68
CA TYR A 395 -19.25 19.84 -1.05
C TYR A 395 -18.31 20.55 -0.07
N LYS A 396 -17.05 20.13 -0.11
CA LYS A 396 -15.94 20.75 0.59
C LYS A 396 -15.03 21.45 -0.43
N ALA A 397 -14.77 22.73 -0.22
CA ALA A 397 -13.73 23.49 -0.91
C ALA A 397 -12.55 23.71 0.05
N GLU A 398 -11.39 23.14 -0.28
CA GLU A 398 -10.19 23.25 0.55
C GLU A 398 -9.08 23.99 -0.20
N PHE A 399 -8.36 24.86 0.52
CA PHE A 399 -7.27 25.66 -0.02
C PHE A 399 -6.20 25.93 1.03
N ILE A 400 -5.01 26.33 0.58
CA ILE A 400 -3.91 26.77 1.44
C ILE A 400 -3.71 28.28 1.34
N TYR A 401 -3.53 28.94 2.49
CA TYR A 401 -3.18 30.35 2.56
C TYR A 401 -1.68 30.56 2.35
N THR A 402 -1.32 31.43 1.41
CA THR A 402 0.08 31.73 1.04
C THR A 402 0.49 33.18 1.32
N GLY A 403 -0.37 33.98 1.95
CA GLY A 403 -0.04 35.36 2.32
C GLY A 403 0.80 35.46 3.60
N ASN A 404 1.19 36.69 3.95
CA ASN A 404 2.11 36.96 5.05
C ASN A 404 1.45 37.33 6.39
N GLU A 405 0.11 37.45 6.44
CA GLU A 405 -0.63 37.91 7.62
C GLU A 405 -1.75 36.91 8.00
N PRO A 406 -1.41 35.70 8.46
CA PRO A 406 -2.38 34.61 8.64
C PRO A 406 -3.47 34.93 9.67
N GLU A 407 -3.14 35.58 10.79
CA GLU A 407 -4.13 35.95 11.83
C GLU A 407 -5.14 37.00 11.34
N ASP A 408 -4.71 37.93 10.49
CA ASP A 408 -5.58 38.95 9.91
C ASP A 408 -6.44 38.36 8.79
N PHE A 409 -5.86 37.49 7.96
CA PHE A 409 -6.58 36.72 6.96
C PHE A 409 -7.68 35.88 7.59
N GLU A 410 -7.40 35.13 8.67
CA GLU A 410 -8.39 34.28 9.33
C GLU A 410 -9.58 35.09 9.85
N LYS A 411 -9.35 36.27 10.45
CA LYS A 411 -10.43 37.19 10.87
C LYS A 411 -11.26 37.66 9.69
N LYS A 412 -10.62 38.06 8.58
CA LYS A 412 -11.31 38.50 7.36
C LYS A 412 -12.09 37.36 6.70
N LEU A 413 -11.54 36.16 6.70
CA LEU A 413 -12.16 34.96 6.18
C LEU A 413 -13.44 34.64 6.96
N ILE A 414 -13.40 34.63 8.30
CA ILE A 414 -14.58 34.42 9.14
C ILE A 414 -15.68 35.44 8.79
N VAL A 415 -15.34 36.74 8.78
CA VAL A 415 -16.32 37.80 8.44
C VAL A 415 -16.89 37.61 7.04
N TYR A 416 -16.09 37.18 6.06
CA TYR A 416 -16.56 36.89 4.71
C TYR A 416 -17.51 35.68 4.68
N LEU A 417 -17.16 34.58 5.35
CA LEU A 417 -17.98 33.37 5.35
C LEU A 417 -19.31 33.57 6.09
N GLU A 418 -19.38 34.46 7.10
CA GLU A 418 -20.63 34.90 7.73
C GLU A 418 -21.60 35.63 6.77
N THR A 419 -21.12 36.09 5.61
CA THR A 419 -21.97 36.72 4.58
C THR A 419 -22.57 35.73 3.58
N LEU A 420 -22.14 34.47 3.61
CA LEU A 420 -22.62 33.43 2.71
C LEU A 420 -23.72 32.63 3.42
N ASP A 421 -24.82 32.40 2.71
CA ASP A 421 -25.87 31.48 3.16
C ASP A 421 -25.38 30.02 3.01
N ASP A 422 -25.83 29.13 3.88
CA ASP A 422 -25.57 27.67 3.83
C ASP A 422 -24.10 27.21 3.85
N VAL A 423 -23.19 28.02 4.39
CA VAL A 423 -21.77 27.65 4.54
C VAL A 423 -21.39 27.40 5.99
N GLN A 424 -20.62 26.33 6.23
CA GLN A 424 -19.91 26.09 7.49
C GLN A 424 -18.39 26.06 7.25
N ALA A 425 -17.64 26.86 8.00
CA ALA A 425 -16.19 26.91 7.92
C ALA A 425 -15.55 26.04 8.99
N VAL A 426 -14.55 25.23 8.61
CA VAL A 426 -13.80 24.42 9.57
C VAL A 426 -12.30 24.62 9.31
N PRO A 427 -11.52 25.05 10.31
CA PRO A 427 -10.07 25.10 10.16
C PRO A 427 -9.53 23.68 9.92
N VAL A 428 -8.64 23.52 8.95
CA VAL A 428 -8.04 22.23 8.60
C VAL A 428 -6.56 22.27 8.94
N LYS A 429 -6.13 21.36 9.82
CA LYS A 429 -4.69 21.12 9.98
C LYS A 429 -4.14 20.51 8.69
N SER A 430 -3.12 21.15 8.12
CA SER A 430 -2.34 20.66 6.98
C SER A 430 -0.86 20.65 7.34
N SER A 431 -0.14 19.64 6.87
CA SER A 431 1.32 19.55 7.00
C SER A 431 2.06 20.57 6.14
N GLN A 432 1.36 21.23 5.20
CA GLN A 432 1.94 22.23 4.29
C GLN A 432 1.76 23.68 4.78
N GLY A 433 1.04 23.90 5.89
CA GLY A 433 0.82 25.24 6.47
C GLY A 433 -0.64 25.50 6.84
N ASN A 434 -1.06 26.77 6.71
CA ASN A 434 -2.41 27.22 7.06
C ASN A 434 -3.41 26.85 5.96
N ALA A 435 -3.96 25.62 6.02
CA ALA A 435 -5.04 25.18 5.16
C ALA A 435 -6.42 25.42 5.80
N TYR A 436 -7.42 25.61 4.95
CA TYR A 436 -8.80 25.87 5.35
C TYR A 436 -9.74 25.06 4.47
N ALA A 437 -10.78 24.49 5.08
CA ALA A 437 -11.90 23.90 4.35
C ALA A 437 -13.18 24.66 4.63
N VAL A 438 -13.88 24.94 3.55
CA VAL A 438 -15.20 25.56 3.54
C VAL A 438 -16.18 24.49 3.09
N ILE A 439 -17.16 24.18 3.94
CA ILE A 439 -18.19 23.19 3.70
C ILE A 439 -19.43 23.95 3.24
N CYS A 440 -19.85 23.71 2.01
CA CYS A 440 -21.04 24.31 1.43
C CYS A 440 -22.16 23.27 1.49
N MET A 441 -23.16 23.56 2.32
CA MET A 441 -24.40 22.80 2.41
C MET A 441 -25.35 23.32 1.32
N LYS A 442 -26.25 22.49 0.80
CA LYS A 442 -27.33 22.97 -0.08
C LYS A 442 -28.66 22.85 0.68
N GLU A 443 -29.36 23.97 0.82
CA GLU A 443 -30.66 24.07 1.51
C GLU A 443 -31.62 22.91 1.12
N GLY A 444 -32.09 22.14 2.11
CA GLY A 444 -33.19 21.17 1.93
C GLY A 444 -33.07 19.79 2.60
N LYS A 445 -31.98 19.46 3.32
CA LYS A 445 -31.88 18.22 4.12
C LYS A 445 -31.13 18.40 5.42
#